data_AF-A0A7W0QHN0-F1
#
_entry.id   AF-A0A7W0QHN0-F1
#
_cell.length_a   1.000
_cell.length_b   1.000
_cell.length_c   1.000
_cell.angle_alpha   90.00
_cell.angle_beta   90.00
_cell.angle_gamma   90.00
#
_symmetry.space_group_name_H-M   'P 1'
#
loop_
_entity.id
_entity.type
_entity.pdbx_description
1 polymer ?
#
loop_
_entity_poly.entity_id
_entity_poly.type
_entity_poly.pdbx_seq_one_letter_code
_entity_poly.pdbx_strand_id
1 'polypeptide(L)' 'MSEKLADALRGAVRGDVLFDAGTKALYASDASNYRQVPIGVVRPRDADDVVAAVAVC' A
#
# COMPACT_ATOMS: atom_id res chain seq x y z
N MET A 1 9.40 10.50 5.32
CA MET A 1 8.01 10.46 5.84
C MET A 1 7.32 9.16 5.40
N SER A 2 7.39 8.77 4.12
CA SER A 2 6.88 7.50 3.62
C SER A 2 7.53 6.25 4.23
N GLU A 3 8.82 6.28 4.60
CA GLU A 3 9.49 5.14 5.26
C GLU A 3 8.84 4.79 6.61
N LYS A 4 8.57 5.80 7.46
CA LYS A 4 7.87 5.56 8.74
C LYS A 4 6.50 4.92 8.54
N LEU A 5 5.76 5.35 7.51
CA LEU A 5 4.47 4.76 7.17
C LEU A 5 4.64 3.32 6.65
N ALA A 6 5.64 3.06 5.81
CA ALA A 6 5.93 1.72 5.31
C ALA A 6 6.25 0.75 6.45
N ASP A 7 7.07 1.18 7.41
CA ASP A 7 7.45 0.35 8.56
C ASP A 7 6.28 0.12 9.52
N ALA A 8 5.47 1.16 9.77
CA ALA A 8 4.26 1.02 10.57
C ALA A 8 3.27 0.02 9.95
N LEU A 9 3.04 0.11 8.63
CA LEU A 9 2.17 -0.82 7.90
C LEU A 9 2.74 -2.24 7.90
N ARG A 10 4.05 -2.43 7.70
CA ARG A 10 4.71 -3.75 7.76
C ARG A 10 4.61 -4.40 9.14
N GLY A 11 4.58 -3.60 10.20
CA GLY A 11 4.39 -4.10 11.56
C GLY A 11 2.95 -4.48 11.89
N ALA A 12 1.97 -3.88 11.22
CA ALA A 12 0.54 -4.05 11.53
C ALA A 12 -0.20 -5.03 10.61
N VAL A 13 0.26 -5.21 9.37
CA VAL A 13 -0.46 -5.96 8.33
C VAL A 13 0.29 -7.26 7.99
N ARG A 14 -0.42 -8.40 7.91
CA ARG A 14 0.18 -9.70 7.54
C ARG A 14 0.36 -9.87 6.03
N GLY A 15 -0.50 -9.21 5.25
CA GLY A 15 -0.40 -9.08 3.80
C GLY A 15 0.81 -8.27 3.34
N ASP A 16 0.94 -8.11 2.03
CA ASP A 16 2.13 -7.45 1.47
C ASP A 16 2.04 -5.93 1.61
N VAL A 17 3.16 -5.31 1.98
CA VAL A 17 3.32 -3.85 2.07
C VAL A 17 4.46 -3.41 1.15
N LEU A 18 4.09 -2.88 -0.01
CA LEU A 18 4.96 -2.68 -1.16
C LEU A 18 5.15 -1.19 -1.45
N PHE A 19 6.38 -0.71 -1.26
CA PHE A 19 6.77 0.69 -1.46
C PHE A 19 7.85 0.86 -2.53
N ASP A 20 8.14 -0.20 -3.29
CA ASP A 20 9.10 -0.18 -4.39
C ASP A 20 8.54 0.54 -5.63
N ALA A 21 9.43 0.97 -6.51
CA ALA A 21 9.07 1.76 -7.69
C ALA A 21 8.26 0.96 -8.73
N GLY A 22 8.55 -0.33 -8.89
CA GLY A 22 7.88 -1.18 -9.88
C GLY A 22 6.41 -1.40 -9.52
N THR A 23 6.14 -1.75 -8.26
CA THR A 23 4.76 -1.90 -7.79
C THR A 23 4.00 -0.59 -7.87
N LYS A 24 4.60 0.54 -7.47
CA LYS A 24 3.94 1.85 -7.59
C LYS A 24 3.60 2.20 -9.03
N ALA A 25 4.48 1.91 -9.98
CA ALA A 25 4.21 2.13 -11.39
C ALA A 25 3.05 1.26 -11.90
N LEU A 26 2.99 -0.01 -11.46
CA LEU A 26 1.92 -0.94 -11.82
C LEU A 26 0.54 -0.46 -11.35
N TYR A 27 0.45 0.10 -10.14
CA TYR A 27 -0.80 0.60 -9.56
C TYR A 27 -1.05 2.09 -9.77
N ALA A 28 -0.22 2.77 -10.58
CA ALA A 28 -0.38 4.19 -10.83
C ALA A 28 -1.52 4.52 -11.80
N SER A 29 -2.03 3.52 -12.52
CA SER A 29 -3.09 3.69 -13.53
C SER A 29 -4.24 2.76 -13.20
N ASP A 30 -5.44 3.23 -13.45
CA ASP A 30 -6.61 2.38 -13.64
C ASP A 30 -6.81 2.11 -15.14
N ALA A 31 -8.01 1.68 -15.54
CA ALA A 31 -8.38 1.46 -16.94
C ALA A 31 -8.61 2.77 -17.74
N SER A 32 -8.17 3.92 -17.22
CA SER A 32 -8.25 5.23 -17.87
C SER A 32 -6.87 5.74 -18.32
N ASN A 33 -6.82 6.95 -18.87
CA ASN A 33 -5.57 7.63 -19.24
C ASN A 33 -4.93 8.40 -18.07
N TYR A 34 -5.56 8.42 -16.89
CA TYR A 34 -5.02 9.12 -15.73
C TYR A 34 -3.98 8.26 -15.01
N ARG A 35 -2.90 8.91 -14.57
CA ARG A 35 -1.85 8.28 -13.79
C ARG A 35 -1.57 9.06 -12.52
N GLN A 36 -1.77 8.43 -11.37
CA GLN A 36 -1.42 8.95 -10.06
C GLN A 36 -0.57 7.92 -9.31
N VAL A 37 0.69 8.25 -9.08
CA VAL A 37 1.62 7.36 -8.38
C VAL A 37 1.24 7.28 -6.89
N PRO A 38 0.91 6.09 -6.35
CA PRO A 38 0.56 5.96 -4.93
C PRO A 38 1.79 6.08 -4.02
N ILE A 39 1.57 6.42 -2.75
CA ILE A 39 2.65 6.45 -1.73
C ILE A 39 3.24 5.05 -1.52
N GLY A 40 2.38 4.02 -1.55
CA GLY A 40 2.68 2.60 -1.42
C GLY A 40 1.41 1.77 -1.68
N VAL A 41 1.55 0.45 -1.77
CA VAL A 41 0.45 -0.49 -2.04
C VAL A 41 0.40 -1.53 -0.93
N VAL A 42 -0.79 -1.78 -0.38
CA VAL A 42 -1.04 -2.85 0.58
C VAL A 42 -1.93 -3.90 -0.06
N ARG A 43 -1.53 -5.17 0.00
CA ARG A 43 -2.32 -6.32 -0.47
C ARG A 43 -2.74 -7.18 0.74
N PRO A 44 -3.87 -6.87 1.38
CA PRO A 44 -4.32 -7.55 2.59
C PRO A 44 -4.73 -9.00 2.28
N ARG A 45 -4.56 -9.91 3.25
CA ARG A 45 -4.97 -11.31 3.11
C ARG A 45 -6.45 -11.52 3.34
N ASP A 46 -7.01 -10.76 4.27
CA ASP A 46 -8.40 -10.85 4.72
C ASP A 46 -8.87 -9.49 5.29
N ALA A 47 -10.07 -9.45 5.85
CA ALA A 47 -10.66 -8.23 6.39
C ALA A 47 -9.91 -7.66 7.60
N ASP A 48 -9.28 -8.49 8.42
CA ASP A 48 -8.55 -8.03 9.60
C ASP A 48 -7.31 -7.23 9.19
N ASP A 49 -6.63 -7.65 8.11
CA ASP A 49 -5.54 -6.90 7.51
C ASP A 49 -6.00 -5.53 6.96
N VAL A 50 -7.21 -5.45 6.41
CA VAL A 50 -7.80 -4.18 5.94
C VAL A 50 -8.02 -3.23 7.13
N VAL A 51 -8.63 -3.73 8.21
CA VAL A 51 -8.88 -2.95 9.42
C VAL A 51 -7.56 -2.44 10.02
N ALA A 52 -6.54 -3.30 10.09
CA ALA A 52 -5.21 -2.92 10.58
C ALA A 52 -4.55 -1.84 9.71
N ALA A 53 -4.63 -1.97 8.37
CA ALA A 53 -4.07 -0.98 7.45
C ALA A 53 -4.74 0.39 7.59
N VAL A 54 -6.07 0.42 7.75
CA VAL A 54 -6.84 1.67 7.94
C VAL A 54 -6.53 2.31 9.28
N ALA A 55 -6.32 1.53 10.35
CA ALA A 55 -5.98 2.06 11.67
C ALA A 55 -4.59 2.74 11.74
N VAL A 56 -3.69 2.41 10.81
CA VAL A 56 -2.34 3.01 10.73
C VAL A 56 -2.30 4.32 9.93
N CYS A 57 -3.22 4.51 8.98
CA CYS A 57 -3.23 5.64 8.03
C CYS A 57 -4.04 6.82 8.53
#